data_AF-A0A535W038-F1
#
_entry.id   AF-A0A535W038-F1
#
_cell.length_a   1.000
_cell.length_b   1.000
_cell.length_c   1.000
_cell.angle_alpha   90.00
_cell.angle_beta   90.00
_cell.angle_gamma   90.00
#
_symmetry.space_group_name_H-M   'P 1'
#
loop_
_entity.id
_entity.type
_entity.pdbx_description
1 polymer ?
#
loop_
_entity_poly.entity_id
_entity_poly.type
_entity_poly.pdbx_seq_one_letter_code
_entity_poly.pdbx_strand_id
1 'polypeptide(L)'
;MGFLKITIDLEPNIFQIGPFLVTWHGVFAVLGIIAAARLGLWLLSKDGVDTSHGYDGVAWMVVLGLIGARLLYVWENFQLFSGQLLRIFALTEGGISQWGGLFGAIVGAYVWARRAAISYWKVIDAGGAGAMIGLAVGRIGDIINGEHHGTPTNLPWGVEYVNADTLGQPGLVVHPEVAYEMMLTLVLLALILPFHQRLKARLPDGVVGLTYLGLYAAGRFFLSFLRTDPSVIFGLRQAQLASLLMVVVAVVAIPLLLRRSRAGGGAQAEALADRA
;
A
#
# COMPACT_ATOMS: atom_id res chain seq x y z
N MET A 1 -36.65 -7.63 -7.80
CA MET A 1 -36.10 -6.49 -7.03
C MET A 1 -34.95 -5.94 -7.85
N GLY A 2 -35.03 -4.66 -8.25
CA GLY A 2 -34.01 -4.05 -9.10
C GLY A 2 -32.66 -4.05 -8.40
N PHE A 3 -31.62 -4.51 -9.09
CA PHE A 3 -30.24 -4.38 -8.67
C PHE A 3 -29.92 -2.91 -8.40
N LEU A 4 -29.31 -2.59 -7.26
CA LEU A 4 -28.72 -1.28 -7.00
C LEU A 4 -27.50 -1.13 -7.91
N LYS A 5 -27.75 -0.73 -9.15
CA LYS A 5 -26.74 -0.42 -10.14
C LYS A 5 -26.24 0.99 -9.87
N ILE A 6 -24.98 1.10 -9.47
CA ILE A 6 -24.29 2.37 -9.31
C ILE A 6 -23.65 2.70 -10.65
N THR A 7 -24.22 3.65 -11.38
CA THR A 7 -23.66 4.13 -12.65
C THR A 7 -22.61 5.19 -12.39
N ILE A 8 -21.39 4.98 -12.88
CA ILE A 8 -20.29 5.96 -12.84
C ILE A 8 -20.11 6.53 -14.25
N ASP A 9 -20.46 7.80 -14.39
CA ASP A 9 -20.31 8.62 -15.61
C ASP A 9 -19.37 9.80 -15.34
N LEU A 10 -18.23 9.51 -14.70
CA LEU A 10 -17.23 10.52 -14.38
C LEU A 10 -16.16 10.52 -15.46
N GLU A 11 -15.75 11.73 -15.86
CA GLU A 11 -14.60 11.94 -16.73
C GLU A 11 -13.31 11.60 -15.95
N PRO A 12 -12.53 10.59 -16.36
CA PRO A 12 -11.28 10.22 -15.69
C PRO A 12 -10.16 11.26 -15.86
N ASN A 13 -10.23 12.06 -16.93
CA ASN A 13 -9.23 13.07 -17.27
C ASN A 13 -9.66 14.45 -16.78
N ILE A 14 -8.88 15.06 -15.89
CA ILE A 14 -9.23 16.38 -15.33
C ILE A 14 -9.00 17.47 -16.38
N PHE A 15 -7.80 17.50 -16.96
CA PHE A 15 -7.44 18.37 -18.08
C PHE A 15 -6.15 17.89 -18.76
N GLN A 16 -5.92 18.37 -19.98
CA GLN A 16 -4.70 18.13 -20.74
C GLN A 16 -4.06 19.47 -21.15
N ILE A 17 -2.79 19.67 -20.80
CA ILE A 17 -1.99 20.82 -21.22
C ILE A 17 -0.84 20.30 -22.08
N GLY A 18 -0.99 20.38 -23.40
CA GLY A 18 -0.03 19.82 -24.36
C GLY A 18 0.15 18.31 -24.14
N PRO A 19 1.38 17.80 -23.92
CA PRO A 19 1.62 16.38 -23.67
C PRO A 19 1.28 15.95 -22.23
N PHE A 20 0.93 16.88 -21.34
CA PHE A 20 0.67 16.58 -19.92
C PHE A 20 -0.81 16.34 -19.69
N LEU A 21 -1.16 15.07 -19.45
CA LEU A 21 -2.49 14.64 -19.02
C LEU A 21 -2.54 14.55 -17.50
N VAL A 22 -3.52 15.21 -16.88
CA VAL A 22 -3.78 15.11 -15.44
C VAL A 22 -5.05 14.29 -15.24
N THR A 23 -4.94 13.17 -14.51
CA THR A 23 -6.05 12.24 -14.22
C THR A 23 -6.42 12.23 -12.75
N TRP A 24 -7.63 11.78 -12.43
CA TRP A 24 -8.05 11.59 -11.04
C TRP A 24 -7.19 10.57 -10.30
N HIS A 25 -6.77 9.49 -10.97
CA HIS A 25 -5.79 8.55 -10.42
C HIS A 25 -4.51 9.26 -9.95
N GLY A 26 -3.91 10.10 -10.79
CA GLY A 26 -2.69 10.83 -10.43
C GLY A 26 -2.88 11.76 -9.23
N VAL A 27 -4.00 12.49 -9.19
CA VAL A 27 -4.33 13.39 -8.07
C VAL A 27 -4.52 12.62 -6.77
N PHE A 28 -5.35 11.57 -6.77
CA PHE A 28 -5.62 10.79 -5.57
C PHE A 28 -4.43 9.94 -5.12
N ALA A 29 -3.54 9.52 -6.03
CA ALA A 29 -2.27 8.91 -5.66
C ALA A 29 -1.38 9.87 -4.85
N VAL A 30 -1.24 11.12 -5.30
CA VAL A 30 -0.47 12.14 -4.56
C VAL A 30 -1.14 12.46 -3.21
N LEU A 31 -2.46 12.64 -3.19
CA LEU A 31 -3.20 12.86 -1.95
C LEU A 31 -3.07 11.67 -0.98
N GLY A 32 -3.05 10.44 -1.49
CA GLY A 32 -2.80 9.23 -0.72
C GLY A 32 -1.40 9.23 -0.10
N ILE A 33 -0.37 9.59 -0.85
CA ILE A 33 1.00 9.73 -0.33
C ILE A 33 1.05 10.78 0.78
N ILE A 34 0.41 11.94 0.58
CA ILE A 34 0.35 13.01 1.58
C ILE A 34 -0.38 12.55 2.85
N ALA A 35 -1.51 11.86 2.70
CA ALA A 35 -2.28 11.32 3.82
C ALA A 35 -1.48 10.27 4.61
N ALA A 36 -0.81 9.36 3.90
CA ALA A 36 0.07 8.35 4.48
C ALA A 36 1.24 8.98 5.24
N ALA A 37 1.91 9.96 4.63
CA ALA A 37 3.00 10.70 5.25
C ALA A 37 2.54 11.45 6.51
N ARG A 38 1.42 12.17 6.44
CA ARG A 38 0.89 12.94 7.56
C ARG A 38 0.52 12.04 8.74
N LEU A 39 -0.21 10.95 8.48
CA LEU A 39 -0.61 10.02 9.53
C LEU A 39 0.61 9.26 10.10
N GLY A 40 1.49 8.78 9.23
CA GLY A 40 2.70 8.06 9.62
C GLY A 40 3.63 8.92 10.48
N LEU A 41 3.97 10.13 10.05
CA LEU A 41 4.82 11.04 10.83
C LEU A 41 4.16 11.46 12.14
N TRP A 42 2.83 11.68 12.14
CA TRP A 42 2.11 11.94 13.39
C TRP A 42 2.23 10.76 14.37
N LEU A 43 2.03 9.52 13.93
CA LEU A 43 2.17 8.33 14.78
C LEU A 43 3.60 8.11 15.26
N LEU A 44 4.58 8.36 14.39
CA LEU A 44 6.00 8.22 14.70
C LEU A 44 6.44 9.25 15.75
N SER A 45 5.96 10.50 15.65
CA SER A 45 6.21 11.53 16.67
C SER A 45 5.61 11.17 18.03
N LYS A 46 4.46 10.48 18.05
CA LYS A 46 3.84 9.96 19.28
C LYS A 46 4.63 8.80 19.91
N ASP A 47 5.48 8.13 19.13
CA ASP A 47 6.41 7.09 19.57
C ASP A 47 7.80 7.64 19.95
N GLY A 48 7.88 8.93 20.29
CA GLY A 48 9.08 9.59 20.83
C GLY A 48 10.20 9.83 19.82
N VAL A 49 9.90 9.75 18.52
CA VAL A 49 10.86 10.03 17.44
C VAL A 49 10.76 11.50 17.05
N ASP A 50 11.90 12.18 16.93
CA ASP A 50 11.92 13.52 16.33
C ASP A 50 11.64 13.42 14.82
N THR A 51 10.53 14.03 14.40
CA THR A 51 10.08 14.05 13.01
C THR A 51 10.28 15.42 12.34
N SER A 52 11.11 16.29 12.91
CA SER A 52 11.53 17.57 12.30
C SER A 52 11.98 17.37 10.84
N HIS A 53 12.75 16.31 10.59
CA HIS A 53 13.23 15.87 9.28
C HIS A 53 12.42 14.70 8.69
N GLY A 54 11.16 14.53 9.11
CA GLY A 54 10.31 13.42 8.69
C GLY A 54 10.02 13.39 7.19
N TYR A 55 9.87 14.56 6.56
CA TYR A 55 9.62 14.67 5.13
C TYR A 55 10.83 14.27 4.28
N ASP A 56 12.05 14.33 4.82
CA ASP A 56 13.23 13.78 4.14
C ASP A 56 13.08 12.26 3.97
N GLY A 57 12.50 11.58 4.97
CA GLY A 57 12.17 10.17 4.88
C GLY A 57 11.11 9.86 3.84
N VAL A 58 10.07 10.69 3.76
CA VAL A 58 9.04 10.59 2.71
C VAL A 58 9.67 10.77 1.33
N ALA A 59 10.58 11.73 1.17
CA ALA A 59 11.32 11.93 -0.06
C ALA A 59 12.17 10.70 -0.43
N TRP A 60 12.88 10.10 0.51
CA TRP A 60 13.62 8.85 0.28
C TRP A 60 12.71 7.72 -0.20
N MET A 61 11.53 7.55 0.42
CA MET A 61 10.55 6.53 0.03
C MET A 61 10.00 6.77 -1.38
N VAL A 62 9.64 8.01 -1.71
CA VAL A 62 9.11 8.36 -3.04
C VAL A 62 10.17 8.22 -4.13
N VAL A 63 11.38 8.75 -3.90
CA VAL A 63 12.47 8.71 -4.88
C VAL A 63 12.93 7.28 -5.14
N LEU A 64 13.23 6.51 -4.09
CA LEU A 64 13.64 5.12 -4.28
C LEU A 64 12.49 4.25 -4.76
N GLY A 65 11.24 4.57 -4.41
CA GLY A 65 10.05 3.96 -5.00
C GLY A 65 9.99 4.17 -6.51
N LEU A 66 10.11 5.41 -6.98
CA LEU A 66 10.08 5.72 -8.41
C LEU A 66 11.24 5.06 -9.17
N ILE A 67 12.45 5.08 -8.59
CA ILE A 67 13.62 4.40 -9.16
C ILE A 67 13.37 2.89 -9.24
N GLY A 68 12.93 2.27 -8.16
CA GLY A 68 12.63 0.85 -8.12
C GLY A 68 11.54 0.47 -9.13
N ALA A 69 10.47 1.26 -9.21
CA ALA A 69 9.38 1.07 -10.16
C ALA A 69 9.87 1.05 -11.59
N ARG A 70 10.75 2.00 -11.94
CA ARG A 70 11.30 2.09 -13.29
C ARG A 70 12.29 0.97 -13.59
N LEU A 71 13.21 0.67 -12.67
CA LEU A 71 14.22 -0.37 -12.87
C LEU A 71 13.58 -1.75 -13.04
N LEU A 72 12.58 -2.08 -12.22
CA LEU A 72 11.90 -3.38 -12.34
C LEU A 72 11.07 -3.46 -13.63
N TYR A 73 10.41 -2.38 -14.05
CA TYR A 73 9.71 -2.34 -15.33
C TYR A 73 10.65 -2.57 -16.52
N VAL A 74 11.81 -1.93 -16.51
CA VAL A 74 12.84 -2.11 -17.54
C VAL A 74 13.35 -3.54 -17.56
N TRP A 75 13.56 -4.14 -16.39
CA TRP A 75 13.96 -5.54 -16.28
C TRP A 75 12.89 -6.49 -16.85
N GLU A 76 11.62 -6.30 -16.48
CA GLU A 76 10.48 -7.10 -16.97
C GLU A 76 10.30 -6.96 -18.49
N ASN A 77 10.68 -5.82 -19.06
CA ASN A 77 10.47 -5.50 -20.47
C ASN A 77 11.79 -5.24 -21.23
N PHE A 78 12.89 -5.90 -20.84
CA PHE A 78 14.24 -5.59 -21.32
C PHE A 78 14.35 -5.52 -22.85
N GLN A 79 13.60 -6.36 -23.56
CA GLN A 79 13.56 -6.37 -25.02
C GLN A 79 13.14 -5.01 -25.62
N LEU A 80 12.20 -4.29 -24.99
CA LEU A 80 11.76 -2.96 -25.42
C LEU A 80 12.85 -1.88 -25.30
N PHE A 81 13.86 -2.11 -24.45
CA PHE A 81 14.96 -1.18 -24.19
C PHE A 81 16.25 -1.60 -24.89
N SER A 82 16.29 -2.81 -25.46
CA SER A 82 17.43 -3.30 -26.23
C SER A 82 17.65 -2.39 -27.46
N GLY A 83 18.85 -1.78 -27.54
CA GLY A 83 19.19 -0.80 -28.58
C GLY A 83 18.84 0.66 -28.30
N GLN A 84 18.10 0.98 -27.22
CA GLN A 84 17.73 2.36 -26.85
C GLN A 84 17.74 2.58 -25.33
N LEU A 85 18.88 2.30 -24.69
CA LEU A 85 19.03 2.36 -23.22
C LEU A 85 18.66 3.71 -22.60
N LEU A 86 18.75 4.83 -23.32
CA LEU A 86 18.35 6.14 -22.80
C LEU A 86 16.84 6.26 -22.52
N ARG A 87 15.99 5.42 -23.15
CA ARG A 87 14.55 5.39 -22.86
C ARG A 87 14.23 4.93 -21.43
N ILE A 88 15.21 4.38 -20.70
CA ILE A 88 15.06 4.10 -19.27
C ILE A 88 14.65 5.36 -18.49
N PHE A 89 15.08 6.56 -18.91
CA PHE A 89 14.72 7.83 -18.25
C PHE A 89 13.40 8.45 -18.73
N ALA A 90 12.78 7.90 -19.78
CA ALA A 90 11.54 8.42 -20.36
C ALA A 90 10.31 8.01 -19.52
N LEU A 91 10.17 8.61 -18.33
CA LEU A 91 9.08 8.34 -17.39
C LEU A 91 7.70 8.80 -17.92
N THR A 92 7.69 9.77 -18.84
CA THR A 92 6.47 10.31 -19.47
C THR A 92 5.83 9.36 -20.47
N GLU A 93 6.55 8.33 -20.93
CA GLU A 93 6.02 7.31 -21.85
C GLU A 93 5.22 6.21 -21.12
N GLY A 94 5.02 6.36 -19.81
CA GLY A 94 4.47 5.32 -18.95
C GLY A 94 5.49 4.21 -18.65
N GLY A 95 5.01 3.10 -18.10
CA GLY A 95 5.85 1.95 -17.78
C GLY A 95 6.52 2.06 -16.41
N ILE A 96 5.74 1.79 -15.37
CA ILE A 96 6.20 1.70 -13.98
C ILE A 96 5.73 0.37 -13.40
N SER A 97 6.62 -0.33 -12.72
CA SER A 97 6.28 -1.59 -12.05
C SER A 97 5.83 -1.29 -10.62
N GLN A 98 4.61 -1.72 -10.28
CA GLN A 98 4.06 -1.56 -8.92
C GLN A 98 4.95 -2.23 -7.86
N TRP A 99 5.52 -3.40 -8.19
CA TRP A 99 6.44 -4.13 -7.31
C TRP A 99 7.75 -3.38 -7.08
N GLY A 100 8.29 -2.82 -8.16
CA GLY A 100 9.49 -2.01 -8.07
C GLY A 100 9.25 -0.77 -7.20
N GLY A 101 8.06 -0.16 -7.32
CA GLY A 101 7.61 0.94 -6.47
C GLY A 101 7.59 0.58 -4.99
N LEU A 102 6.95 -0.54 -4.67
CA LEU A 102 6.85 -1.04 -3.30
C LEU A 102 8.21 -1.36 -2.69
N PHE A 103 9.03 -2.17 -3.37
CA PHE A 103 10.35 -2.55 -2.87
C PHE A 103 11.28 -1.34 -2.77
N GLY A 104 11.24 -0.45 -3.76
CA GLY A 104 11.97 0.81 -3.73
C GLY A 104 11.60 1.69 -2.53
N ALA A 105 10.30 1.82 -2.23
CA ALA A 105 9.84 2.57 -1.06
C ALA A 105 10.25 1.92 0.27
N ILE A 106 10.21 0.58 0.37
CA ILE A 106 10.68 -0.18 1.53
C ILE A 106 12.18 0.07 1.77
N VAL A 107 12.99 0.05 0.70
CA VAL A 107 14.42 0.38 0.77
C VAL A 107 14.61 1.84 1.17
N GLY A 108 13.82 2.77 0.63
CA GLY A 108 13.86 4.19 1.00
C GLY A 108 13.58 4.42 2.49
N ALA A 109 12.55 3.75 3.02
CA ALA A 109 12.23 3.78 4.45
C ALA A 109 13.38 3.23 5.30
N TYR A 110 14.02 2.15 4.86
CA TYR A 110 15.16 1.56 5.56
C TYR A 110 16.38 2.47 5.55
N VAL A 111 16.75 3.02 4.39
CA VAL A 111 17.88 3.95 4.24
C VAL A 111 17.67 5.17 5.13
N TRP A 112 16.48 5.78 5.11
CA TRP A 112 16.18 6.92 5.96
C TRP A 112 16.25 6.56 7.45
N ALA A 113 15.60 5.47 7.87
CA ALA A 113 15.62 5.03 9.27
C ALA A 113 17.05 4.84 9.78
N ARG A 114 17.92 4.23 8.98
CA ARG A 114 19.34 4.05 9.31
C ARG A 114 20.10 5.38 9.42
N ARG A 115 19.86 6.32 8.50
CA ARG A 115 20.53 7.64 8.52
C ARG A 115 20.07 8.53 9.66
N ALA A 116 18.80 8.41 10.04
CA ALA A 116 18.21 9.16 11.15
C ALA A 116 18.39 8.46 12.52
N ALA A 117 19.09 7.32 12.57
CA ALA A 117 19.23 6.48 13.76
C ALA A 117 17.88 6.10 14.42
N ILE A 118 16.84 5.94 13.60
CA ILE A 118 15.51 5.52 14.02
C ILE A 118 15.39 4.00 13.85
N SER A 119 14.76 3.34 14.82
CA SER A 119 14.38 1.93 14.67
C SER A 119 13.48 1.76 13.44
N TYR A 120 13.91 0.96 12.47
CA TYR A 120 13.13 0.66 11.27
C TYR A 120 11.75 0.07 11.62
N TRP A 121 11.66 -0.68 12.72
CA TRP A 121 10.40 -1.25 13.19
C TRP A 121 9.39 -0.19 13.65
N LYS A 122 9.84 0.94 14.19
CA LYS A 122 8.96 2.09 14.48
C LYS A 122 8.43 2.73 13.20
N VAL A 123 9.26 2.79 12.16
CA VAL A 123 8.83 3.26 10.83
C VAL A 123 7.80 2.29 10.23
N ILE A 124 7.97 0.98 10.39
CA ILE A 124 6.97 -0.02 9.98
C ILE A 124 5.66 0.12 10.77
N ASP A 125 5.71 0.35 12.08
CA ASP A 125 4.49 0.55 12.89
C ASP A 125 3.67 1.75 12.43
N ALA A 126 4.33 2.90 12.27
CA ALA A 126 3.70 4.12 11.77
C ALA A 126 3.24 3.95 10.31
N GLY A 127 4.08 3.31 9.49
CA GLY A 127 3.84 3.04 8.08
C GLY A 127 2.68 2.08 7.84
N GLY A 128 2.40 1.15 8.74
CA GLY A 128 1.25 0.24 8.62
C GLY A 128 -0.08 1.00 8.56
N ALA A 129 -0.30 1.95 9.48
CA ALA A 129 -1.48 2.81 9.46
C ALA A 129 -1.42 3.82 8.31
N GLY A 130 -0.25 4.41 8.04
CA GLY A 130 -0.03 5.30 6.90
C GLY A 130 -0.41 4.65 5.56
N ALA A 131 -0.04 3.39 5.35
CA ALA A 131 -0.36 2.63 4.16
C ALA A 131 -1.88 2.43 4.00
N MET A 132 -2.61 2.14 5.09
CA MET A 132 -4.07 1.99 5.02
C MET A 132 -4.76 3.27 4.58
N ILE A 133 -4.39 4.43 5.13
CA ILE A 133 -5.04 5.70 4.74
C ILE A 133 -4.61 6.12 3.34
N GLY A 134 -3.35 5.90 2.98
CA GLY A 134 -2.84 6.19 1.65
C GLY A 134 -3.55 5.37 0.58
N LEU A 135 -3.72 4.06 0.82
CA LEU A 135 -4.51 3.19 -0.05
C LEU A 135 -5.96 3.65 -0.11
N ALA A 136 -6.61 3.91 1.03
CA ALA A 136 -8.01 4.34 1.05
C ALA A 136 -8.25 5.60 0.19
N VAL A 137 -7.37 6.60 0.30
CA VAL A 137 -7.46 7.84 -0.49
C VAL A 137 -7.12 7.60 -1.96
N GLY A 138 -6.05 6.84 -2.25
CA GLY A 138 -5.66 6.52 -3.62
C GLY A 138 -6.74 5.79 -4.41
N ARG A 139 -7.43 4.85 -3.75
CA ARG A 139 -8.52 4.04 -4.32
C ARG A 139 -9.71 4.86 -4.81
N ILE A 140 -9.87 6.10 -4.35
CA ILE A 140 -10.89 7.02 -4.88
C ILE A 140 -10.60 7.33 -6.35
N GLY A 141 -9.33 7.57 -6.70
CA GLY A 141 -8.91 7.79 -8.09
C GLY A 141 -9.17 6.58 -8.97
N ASP A 142 -8.88 5.39 -8.46
CA ASP A 142 -9.12 4.12 -9.17
C ASP A 142 -10.61 3.87 -9.41
N ILE A 143 -11.46 4.18 -8.41
CA ILE A 143 -12.92 4.10 -8.54
C ILE A 143 -13.42 5.04 -9.63
N ILE A 144 -12.94 6.29 -9.67
CA ILE A 144 -13.33 7.28 -10.69
C ILE A 144 -12.88 6.83 -12.07
N ASN A 145 -11.63 6.38 -12.19
CA ASN A 145 -11.06 5.96 -13.46
C ASN A 145 -11.65 4.65 -14.01
N GLY A 146 -12.20 3.79 -13.15
CA GLY A 146 -12.62 2.43 -13.53
C GLY A 146 -11.46 1.44 -13.60
N GLU A 147 -10.41 1.67 -12.84
CA GLU A 147 -9.28 0.76 -12.80
C GLU A 147 -9.63 -0.53 -12.05
N HIS A 148 -8.78 -1.55 -12.21
CA HIS A 148 -8.85 -2.79 -11.44
C HIS A 148 -10.15 -3.59 -11.66
N HIS A 149 -10.27 -4.11 -12.88
CA HIS A 149 -11.46 -4.78 -13.39
C HIS A 149 -12.02 -5.89 -12.50
N GLY A 150 -13.32 -5.78 -12.26
CA GLY A 150 -14.11 -6.70 -11.46
C GLY A 150 -14.73 -7.81 -12.31
N THR A 151 -15.11 -8.88 -11.64
CA THR A 151 -15.95 -9.94 -12.22
C THR A 151 -17.41 -9.48 -12.27
N PRO A 152 -18.20 -9.93 -13.27
CA PRO A 152 -19.64 -9.66 -13.31
C PRO A 152 -20.34 -10.12 -12.03
N THR A 153 -21.26 -9.29 -11.53
CA THR A 153 -21.96 -9.56 -10.27
C THR A 153 -23.46 -9.76 -10.48
N ASN A 154 -24.02 -10.71 -9.73
CA ASN A 154 -25.48 -10.90 -9.58
C ASN A 154 -25.95 -10.51 -8.17
N LEU A 155 -25.13 -9.78 -7.41
CA LEU A 155 -25.51 -9.25 -6.09
C LEU A 155 -26.42 -8.03 -6.25
N PRO A 156 -27.24 -7.68 -5.23
CA PRO A 156 -28.13 -6.52 -5.30
C PRO A 156 -27.39 -5.18 -5.37
N TRP A 157 -26.06 -5.16 -5.43
CA TRP A 157 -25.23 -3.98 -5.71
C TRP A 157 -24.14 -4.32 -6.75
N GLY A 158 -23.82 -3.35 -7.59
CA GLY A 158 -22.74 -3.43 -8.57
C GLY A 158 -22.44 -2.07 -9.17
N VAL A 159 -21.29 -1.95 -9.86
CA VAL A 159 -20.89 -0.73 -10.55
C VAL A 159 -20.90 -0.95 -12.06
N GLU A 160 -21.38 0.04 -12.80
CA GLU A 160 -21.24 0.12 -14.25
C GLU A 160 -20.58 1.45 -14.62
N TYR A 161 -19.55 1.37 -15.47
CA TYR A 161 -18.87 2.53 -16.02
C TYR A 161 -19.45 2.85 -17.40
N VAL A 162 -19.92 4.08 -17.61
CA VAL A 162 -20.63 4.45 -18.86
C VAL A 162 -19.95 5.58 -19.62
N ASN A 163 -19.03 6.31 -18.98
CA ASN A 163 -18.22 7.33 -19.66
C ASN A 163 -17.34 6.67 -20.73
N ALA A 164 -17.20 7.30 -21.90
CA ALA A 164 -16.48 6.74 -23.04
C ALA A 164 -14.95 6.64 -22.81
N ASP A 165 -14.40 7.53 -21.98
CA ASP A 165 -12.96 7.63 -21.71
C ASP A 165 -12.53 6.83 -20.46
N THR A 166 -13.47 6.14 -19.82
CA THR A 166 -13.19 5.29 -18.64
C THR A 166 -12.23 4.15 -18.95
N LEU A 167 -11.40 3.80 -17.96
CA LEU A 167 -10.62 2.56 -17.97
C LEU A 167 -11.45 1.36 -17.50
N GLY A 168 -12.72 1.56 -17.14
CA GLY A 168 -13.65 0.55 -16.65
C GLY A 168 -14.08 -0.49 -17.70
N GLN A 169 -15.17 -1.18 -17.39
CA GLN A 169 -15.76 -2.23 -18.24
C GLN A 169 -17.15 -1.79 -18.75
N PRO A 170 -17.24 -0.92 -19.77
CA PRO A 170 -18.52 -0.44 -20.29
C PRO A 170 -19.47 -1.56 -20.69
N GLY A 171 -20.74 -1.41 -20.32
CA GLY A 171 -21.81 -2.38 -20.61
C GLY A 171 -21.83 -3.61 -19.70
N LEU A 172 -20.97 -3.68 -18.68
CA LEU A 172 -21.00 -4.73 -17.66
C LEU A 172 -21.26 -4.14 -16.27
N VAL A 173 -22.10 -4.83 -15.50
CA VAL A 173 -22.28 -4.57 -14.07
C VAL A 173 -21.36 -5.52 -13.31
N VAL A 174 -20.37 -4.95 -12.62
CA VAL A 174 -19.29 -5.73 -11.96
C VAL A 174 -19.23 -5.47 -10.46
N HIS A 175 -18.55 -6.36 -9.74
CA HIS A 175 -18.20 -6.14 -8.35
C HIS A 175 -17.33 -4.87 -8.21
N PRO A 176 -17.70 -3.89 -7.37
CA PRO A 176 -16.84 -2.75 -7.05
C PRO A 176 -15.70 -3.16 -6.09
N GLU A 177 -14.79 -4.02 -6.58
CA GLU A 177 -13.69 -4.60 -5.79
C GLU A 177 -12.78 -3.54 -5.17
N VAL A 178 -12.46 -2.49 -5.92
CA VAL A 178 -11.68 -1.34 -5.46
C VAL A 178 -12.32 -0.66 -4.25
N ALA A 179 -13.66 -0.53 -4.27
CA ALA A 179 -14.40 0.03 -3.15
C ALA A 179 -14.40 -0.94 -1.95
N TYR A 180 -14.48 -2.25 -2.18
CA TYR A 180 -14.33 -3.23 -1.10
C TYR A 180 -12.94 -3.17 -0.46
N GLU A 181 -11.88 -2.98 -1.27
CA GLU A 181 -10.52 -2.82 -0.77
C GLU A 181 -10.36 -1.52 0.04
N MET A 182 -10.94 -0.41 -0.44
CA MET A 182 -11.00 0.85 0.30
C MET A 182 -11.76 0.70 1.63
N MET A 183 -12.86 -0.05 1.65
CA MET A 183 -13.59 -0.33 2.90
C MET A 183 -12.76 -1.19 3.85
N LEU A 184 -12.05 -2.20 3.35
CA LEU A 184 -11.15 -3.01 4.15
C LEU A 184 -10.09 -2.15 4.85
N THR A 185 -9.42 -1.25 4.13
CA THR A 185 -8.37 -0.40 4.72
C THR A 185 -8.95 0.58 5.74
N LEU A 186 -10.12 1.16 5.47
CA LEU A 186 -10.81 2.07 6.40
C LEU A 186 -11.32 1.34 7.66
N VAL A 187 -11.84 0.12 7.53
CA VAL A 187 -12.23 -0.71 8.68
C VAL A 187 -11.02 -1.06 9.53
N LEU A 188 -9.89 -1.46 8.92
CA LEU A 188 -8.66 -1.74 9.66
C LEU A 188 -8.15 -0.51 10.41
N LEU A 189 -8.23 0.69 9.81
CA LEU A 189 -7.94 1.94 10.50
C LEU A 189 -8.88 2.17 11.68
N ALA A 190 -10.20 2.08 11.46
CA ALA A 190 -11.20 2.30 12.50
C ALA A 190 -11.01 1.34 13.69
N LEU A 191 -10.61 0.10 13.43
CA LEU A 191 -10.43 -0.92 14.46
C LEU A 191 -9.10 -0.79 15.23
N ILE A 192 -8.00 -0.42 14.56
CA ILE A 192 -6.65 -0.50 15.16
C ILE A 192 -6.14 0.89 15.56
N LEU A 193 -6.43 1.95 14.80
CA LEU A 193 -5.86 3.28 15.00
C LEU A 193 -6.19 3.88 16.39
N PRO A 194 -7.42 3.76 16.93
CA PRO A 194 -7.76 4.26 18.26
C PRO A 194 -6.95 3.60 19.39
N PHE A 195 -6.43 2.39 19.14
CA PHE A 195 -5.64 1.63 20.10
C PHE A 195 -4.15 1.65 19.79
N HIS A 196 -3.72 2.23 18.67
CA HIS A 196 -2.35 2.20 18.17
C HIS A 196 -1.33 2.53 19.26
N GLN A 197 -1.49 3.67 19.95
CA GLN A 197 -0.54 4.13 20.97
C GLN A 197 -0.54 3.21 22.21
N ARG A 198 -1.71 2.68 22.58
CA ARG A 198 -1.81 1.71 23.71
C ARG A 198 -1.16 0.37 23.36
N LEU A 199 -1.28 -0.06 22.11
CA LEU A 199 -0.64 -1.27 21.60
C LEU A 199 0.88 -1.07 21.54
N LYS A 200 1.35 0.07 21.04
CA LYS A 200 2.77 0.44 21.02
C LYS A 200 3.42 0.48 22.40
N ALA A 201 2.69 0.93 23.42
CA ALA A 201 3.19 0.92 24.79
C ALA A 201 3.35 -0.49 25.39
N ARG A 202 2.71 -1.52 24.79
CA ARG A 202 2.67 -2.89 25.33
C ARG A 202 3.36 -3.93 24.46
N LEU A 203 3.53 -3.63 23.18
CA LEU A 203 4.06 -4.55 22.17
C LEU A 203 5.40 -4.03 21.67
N PRO A 204 6.32 -4.93 21.30
CA PRO A 204 7.58 -4.52 20.71
C PRO A 204 7.35 -3.86 19.35
N ASP A 205 8.28 -3.00 18.97
CA ASP A 205 8.28 -2.32 17.68
C ASP A 205 8.11 -3.32 16.52
N GLY A 206 7.33 -2.93 15.52
CA GLY A 206 7.05 -3.69 14.31
C GLY A 206 5.77 -4.51 14.38
N VAL A 207 5.31 -4.90 15.58
CA VAL A 207 4.13 -5.76 15.72
C VAL A 207 2.86 -5.07 15.26
N VAL A 208 2.67 -3.78 15.59
CA VAL A 208 1.45 -3.05 15.24
C VAL A 208 1.37 -2.85 13.73
N GLY A 209 2.48 -2.45 13.10
CA GLY A 209 2.58 -2.28 11.64
C GLY A 209 2.36 -3.58 10.89
N LEU A 210 3.02 -4.66 11.32
CA LEU A 210 2.81 -5.99 10.73
C LEU A 210 1.38 -6.51 10.92
N THR A 211 0.69 -6.12 11.97
CA THR A 211 -0.73 -6.46 12.17
C THR A 211 -1.61 -5.78 11.14
N TYR A 212 -1.42 -4.48 10.87
CA TYR A 212 -2.11 -3.78 9.77
C TYR A 212 -1.86 -4.47 8.43
N LEU A 213 -0.59 -4.67 8.08
CA LEU A 213 -0.18 -5.22 6.79
C LEU A 213 -0.65 -6.66 6.61
N GLY A 214 -0.56 -7.49 7.66
CA GLY A 214 -0.99 -8.88 7.64
C GLY A 214 -2.51 -9.03 7.49
N LEU A 215 -3.30 -8.24 8.22
CA LEU A 215 -4.76 -8.26 8.12
C LEU A 215 -5.25 -7.72 6.77
N TYR A 216 -4.63 -6.65 6.28
CA TYR A 216 -4.89 -6.13 4.94
C TYR A 216 -4.57 -7.19 3.87
N ALA A 217 -3.40 -7.83 3.95
CA ALA A 217 -3.01 -8.89 3.04
C ALA A 217 -3.99 -10.07 3.07
N ALA A 218 -4.44 -10.50 4.25
CA ALA A 218 -5.43 -11.55 4.38
C ALA A 218 -6.75 -11.17 3.67
N GLY A 219 -7.27 -9.95 3.89
CA GLY A 219 -8.46 -9.48 3.18
C GLY A 219 -8.25 -9.34 1.67
N ARG A 220 -7.11 -8.78 1.26
CA ARG A 220 -6.74 -8.58 -0.15
C ARG A 220 -6.65 -9.90 -0.92
N PHE A 221 -6.17 -10.96 -0.28
CA PHE A 221 -6.14 -12.31 -0.85
C PHE A 221 -7.52 -12.77 -1.31
N PHE A 222 -8.55 -12.57 -0.48
CA PHE A 222 -9.92 -12.96 -0.80
C PHE A 222 -10.58 -12.02 -1.81
N LEU A 223 -10.38 -10.70 -1.66
CA LEU A 223 -10.90 -9.72 -2.62
C LEU A 223 -10.36 -9.94 -4.04
N SER A 224 -9.13 -10.42 -4.16
CA SER A 224 -8.52 -10.74 -5.46
C SER A 224 -9.29 -11.77 -6.28
N PHE A 225 -10.11 -12.64 -5.67
CA PHE A 225 -10.95 -13.58 -6.42
C PHE A 225 -12.04 -12.88 -7.23
N LEU A 226 -12.44 -11.67 -6.81
CA LEU A 226 -13.44 -10.86 -7.48
C LEU A 226 -12.87 -10.07 -8.67
N ARG A 227 -11.57 -10.15 -8.94
CA ARG A 227 -10.88 -9.46 -10.04
C ARG A 227 -10.69 -10.34 -11.26
N THR A 228 -10.60 -9.72 -12.42
CA THR A 228 -10.30 -10.40 -13.70
C THR A 228 -8.82 -10.43 -14.04
N ASP A 229 -7.93 -10.07 -13.10
CA ASP A 229 -6.48 -10.15 -13.32
C ASP A 229 -6.05 -11.58 -13.69
N PRO A 230 -5.04 -11.74 -14.58
CA PRO A 230 -4.56 -13.06 -14.98
C PRO A 230 -3.94 -13.82 -13.81
N SER A 231 -4.16 -15.14 -13.79
CA SER A 231 -3.45 -16.04 -12.88
C SER A 231 -2.00 -16.20 -13.32
N VAL A 232 -1.08 -16.22 -12.36
CA VAL A 232 0.36 -16.35 -12.62
C VAL A 232 0.82 -17.79 -12.38
N ILE A 233 0.53 -18.37 -11.20
CA ILE A 233 0.98 -19.72 -10.81
C ILE A 233 -0.13 -20.42 -10.03
N PHE A 234 -0.38 -21.71 -10.31
CA PHE A 234 -1.37 -22.56 -9.62
C PHE A 234 -2.79 -21.94 -9.55
N GLY A 235 -3.18 -21.16 -10.56
CA GLY A 235 -4.48 -20.47 -10.57
C GLY A 235 -4.55 -19.23 -9.66
N LEU A 236 -3.47 -18.89 -8.97
CA LEU A 236 -3.39 -17.69 -8.12
C LEU A 236 -2.92 -16.48 -8.91
N ARG A 237 -3.55 -15.35 -8.62
CA ARG A 237 -3.18 -14.03 -9.16
C ARG A 237 -1.97 -13.47 -8.43
N GLN A 238 -1.28 -12.53 -9.06
CA GLN A 238 -0.11 -11.87 -8.48
C GLN A 238 -0.41 -11.22 -7.11
N ALA A 239 -1.55 -10.54 -6.98
CA ALA A 239 -1.99 -9.96 -5.72
C ALA A 239 -2.22 -11.02 -4.61
N GLN A 240 -2.63 -12.23 -4.96
CA GLN A 240 -2.83 -13.33 -4.02
C GLN A 240 -1.50 -13.90 -3.54
N LEU A 241 -0.53 -14.10 -4.44
CA LEU A 241 0.81 -14.56 -4.07
C LEU A 241 1.51 -13.58 -3.14
N ALA A 242 1.42 -12.30 -3.47
CA ALA A 242 1.91 -11.23 -2.62
C ALA A 242 1.25 -11.18 -1.24
N SER A 243 -0.08 -11.29 -1.22
CA SER A 243 -0.85 -11.31 0.01
C SER A 243 -0.46 -12.50 0.88
N LEU A 244 -0.27 -13.69 0.29
CA LEU A 244 0.20 -14.87 0.99
C LEU A 244 1.59 -14.66 1.59
N LEU A 245 2.53 -14.09 0.83
CA LEU A 245 3.86 -13.76 1.32
C LEU A 245 3.80 -12.82 2.52
N MET A 246 3.01 -11.75 2.44
CA MET A 246 2.87 -10.79 3.54
C MET A 246 2.19 -11.43 4.77
N VAL A 247 1.19 -12.29 4.58
CA VAL A 247 0.60 -13.06 5.69
C VAL A 247 1.65 -13.94 6.36
N VAL A 248 2.47 -14.66 5.59
CA VAL A 248 3.58 -15.47 6.12
C VAL A 248 4.57 -14.61 6.90
N VAL A 249 4.96 -13.46 6.35
CA VAL A 249 5.84 -12.51 7.04
C VAL A 249 5.23 -12.08 8.38
N ALA A 250 3.96 -11.71 8.42
CA ALA A 250 3.29 -11.31 9.66
C ALA A 250 3.20 -12.47 10.67
N VAL A 251 2.78 -13.66 10.23
CA VAL A 251 2.62 -14.86 11.08
C VAL A 251 3.95 -15.35 11.66
N VAL A 252 5.06 -15.17 10.93
CA VAL A 252 6.39 -15.56 11.41
C VAL A 252 7.04 -14.46 12.23
N ALA A 253 7.05 -13.21 11.75
CA ALA A 253 7.77 -12.12 12.38
C ALA A 253 7.14 -11.69 13.71
N ILE A 254 5.81 -11.63 13.82
CA ILE A 254 5.15 -11.18 15.05
C ILE A 254 5.51 -12.07 16.26
N PRO A 255 5.36 -13.42 16.20
CA PRO A 255 5.76 -14.29 17.30
C PRO A 255 7.26 -14.20 17.63
N LEU A 256 8.13 -14.02 16.64
CA LEU A 256 9.56 -13.86 16.85
C LEU A 256 9.90 -12.56 17.60
N LEU A 257 9.26 -11.44 17.22
CA LEU A 257 9.42 -10.16 17.90
C LEU A 257 8.93 -10.24 19.35
N LEU A 258 7.78 -10.89 19.58
CA LEU A 258 7.24 -11.11 20.93
C LEU A 258 8.16 -11.98 21.80
N ARG A 259 8.73 -13.06 21.24
CA ARG A 259 9.67 -13.94 21.96
C ARG A 259 10.97 -13.21 22.33
N ARG A 260 11.53 -12.42 21.41
CA ARG A 260 12.76 -11.64 21.66
C ARG A 260 12.58 -10.61 22.77
N SER A 261 11.44 -9.91 22.78
CA SER A 261 11.12 -8.93 23.82
C SER A 261 11.02 -9.57 25.21
N ARG A 262 10.39 -10.74 25.33
CA ARG A 262 10.29 -11.48 26.60
C ARG A 262 11.64 -12.00 27.10
N ALA A 263 12.47 -12.54 26.21
CA ALA A 263 13.80 -13.03 26.57
C ALA A 263 14.74 -11.90 27.05
N GLY A 264 14.70 -10.73 26.38
CA GLY A 264 15.46 -9.55 26.80
C GLY A 264 15.01 -8.99 28.14
N GLY A 265 13.69 -8.94 28.39
CA GLY A 265 13.15 -8.50 29.68
C GLY A 265 13.49 -9.44 30.84
N GLY A 266 13.50 -10.76 30.61
CA GLY A 266 13.89 -11.76 31.61
C GLY A 266 15.35 -11.62 32.03
N ALA A 267 16.27 -11.54 31.06
CA ALA A 267 17.70 -11.38 31.34
C ALA A 267 18.04 -10.07 32.08
N GLN A 268 17.30 -8.99 31.79
CA GLN A 268 17.51 -7.70 32.43
C GLN A 268 16.96 -7.67 33.88
N ALA A 269 15.86 -8.37 34.14
CA ALA A 269 15.32 -8.53 35.50
C ALA A 269 16.23 -9.40 36.38
N GLU A 270 16.79 -10.47 35.83
CA GLU A 270 17.75 -11.34 36.51
C GLU A 270 19.05 -10.60 36.86
N ALA A 271 19.60 -9.82 35.92
CA ALA A 271 20.78 -8.99 36.16
C ALA A 271 20.57 -7.85 37.18
N LEU A 272 19.32 -7.38 37.37
CA LEU A 272 18.97 -6.41 38.41
C LEU A 272 18.81 -7.08 39.79
N ALA A 273 18.28 -8.30 39.82
CA ALA A 273 18.18 -9.10 41.04
C ALA A 273 19.55 -9.49 41.58
N ASP A 274 20.51 -9.85 40.72
CA ASP A 274 21.89 -10.16 41.11
C ASP A 274 22.69 -8.96 41.63
N ARG A 275 22.19 -7.73 41.43
CA ARG A 275 22.83 -6.48 41.88
C ARG A 275 22.21 -5.87 43.15
N ALA A 276 21.11 -6.45 43.65
CA ALA A 276 20.39 -6.00 44.85
C ALA A 276 20.81 -6.82 46.08
#